data_AF-A0AAU4BFY6-F1
#
_entry.id   AF-A0AAU4BFY6-F1
#
_cell.length_a   1.000
_cell.length_b   1.000
_cell.length_c   1.000
_cell.angle_alpha   90.00
_cell.angle_beta   90.00
_cell.angle_gamma   90.00
#
_symmetry.space_group_name_H-M   'P 1'
#
loop_
_entity.id
_entity.type
_entity.pdbx_description
1 polymer ?
#
loop_
_entity_poly.entity_id
_entity_poly.type
_entity_poly.pdbx_seq_one_letter_code
_entity_poly.pdbx_strand_id
1 'polypeptide(L)'
;MAEIVVFAGPTCHDGEVAARLAGLGATVLPPVAQGDIARLVALPETERPRVIGVIDGVYERVPAVWHKEILWALSEGVAVAGAASMGALRAAELAPFGMIGTGRVYAAAGSGELVDDDEVAVAHLGPDDDHRPVSTAMVDIRATLDAARAAGVIDAPAGRTIAGAAKRLHYTERRWPALLRHDPTGALAGWLPTGRVSVKAADAVALLDLLPRVPPPSAAFHLEPTEQWLAARPVPGTGDLDPGTLRRLIDGLRRDGVHDDLERAAALRLLAVRYAGGHRPHGAALAEWIDRVRARIDPADLAGLGPAALAAFAADQACLVAACDHADAEIQAAVLDTLRVRGEYARRVAEARRSPVPSQPRESTEKETPR
;
A
#
# COMPACT_ATOMS: atom_id res chain seq x y z
N MET A 1 6.02 -16.79 3.98
CA MET A 1 4.86 -15.93 4.26
C MET A 1 4.04 -15.79 2.99
N ALA A 2 2.84 -15.23 3.04
CA ALA A 2 1.91 -15.29 1.92
C ALA A 2 2.43 -14.50 0.71
N GLU A 3 2.55 -15.18 -0.43
CA GLU A 3 2.94 -14.55 -1.69
C GLU A 3 1.81 -13.63 -2.20
N ILE A 4 0.57 -14.01 -1.88
CA ILE A 4 -0.65 -13.34 -2.32
C ILE A 4 -1.52 -13.06 -1.10
N VAL A 5 -2.00 -11.83 -0.96
CA VAL A 5 -3.02 -11.46 0.03
C VAL A 5 -4.29 -11.05 -0.69
N VAL A 6 -5.45 -11.54 -0.26
CA VAL A 6 -6.75 -11.23 -0.87
C VAL A 6 -7.69 -10.65 0.18
N PHE A 7 -8.20 -9.44 -0.05
CA PHE A 7 -9.26 -8.83 0.75
C PHE A 7 -10.62 -9.21 0.17
N ALA A 8 -11.36 -10.04 0.88
CA ALA A 8 -12.65 -10.59 0.45
C ALA A 8 -13.64 -10.72 1.62
N GLY A 9 -14.93 -10.86 1.29
CA GLY A 9 -15.95 -11.22 2.27
C GLY A 9 -17.30 -11.50 1.62
N PRO A 10 -18.20 -10.51 1.51
CA PRO A 10 -19.58 -10.73 1.06
C PRO A 10 -19.69 -11.22 -0.39
N THR A 11 -18.67 -10.99 -1.23
CA THR A 11 -18.69 -11.39 -2.64
C THR A 11 -18.13 -12.79 -2.86
N CYS A 12 -17.13 -13.19 -2.07
CA CYS A 12 -16.42 -14.45 -2.22
C CYS A 12 -15.98 -14.93 -0.83
N HIS A 13 -16.38 -16.16 -0.48
CA HIS A 13 -16.06 -16.76 0.81
C HIS A 13 -14.63 -17.29 0.85
N ASP A 14 -14.05 -17.34 2.05
CA ASP A 14 -12.68 -17.81 2.31
C ASP A 14 -12.38 -19.17 1.69
N GLY A 15 -13.33 -20.10 1.75
CA GLY A 15 -13.19 -21.44 1.18
C GLY A 15 -12.99 -21.46 -0.33
N GLU A 16 -13.64 -20.54 -1.07
CA GLU A 16 -13.49 -20.45 -2.52
C GLU A 16 -12.14 -19.84 -2.91
N VAL A 17 -11.71 -18.80 -2.18
CA VAL A 17 -10.38 -18.21 -2.36
C VAL A 17 -9.28 -19.24 -2.07
N ALA A 18 -9.39 -19.95 -0.94
CA ALA A 18 -8.44 -20.98 -0.53
C ALA A 18 -8.37 -22.14 -1.53
N ALA A 19 -9.52 -22.56 -2.09
CA ALA A 19 -9.56 -23.63 -3.09
C ALA A 19 -8.89 -23.21 -4.40
N ARG A 20 -9.15 -21.99 -4.89
CA ARG A 20 -8.58 -21.50 -6.17
C ARG A 20 -7.10 -21.16 -6.07
N LEU A 21 -6.64 -20.65 -4.93
CA LEU A 21 -5.24 -20.29 -4.70
C LEU A 21 -4.46 -21.36 -3.93
N ALA A 22 -4.97 -22.60 -3.92
CA ALA A 22 -4.35 -23.72 -3.23
C ALA A 22 -2.89 -23.93 -3.70
N GLY A 23 -1.96 -23.98 -2.75
CA GLY A 23 -0.53 -24.19 -3.03
C GLY A 23 0.25 -22.94 -3.45
N LEU A 24 -0.39 -21.77 -3.57
CA LEU A 24 0.26 -20.51 -3.94
C LEU A 24 0.58 -19.61 -2.75
N GLY A 25 0.47 -20.13 -1.53
CA GLY A 25 0.72 -19.37 -0.30
C GLY A 25 -0.15 -18.12 -0.22
N ALA A 26 -1.46 -18.24 -0.41
CA ALA A 26 -2.38 -17.12 -0.32
C ALA A 26 -2.95 -16.97 1.10
N THR A 27 -3.15 -15.72 1.54
CA THR A 27 -3.87 -15.38 2.77
C THR A 27 -5.10 -14.57 2.44
N VAL A 28 -6.24 -14.98 2.97
CA VAL A 28 -7.49 -14.23 2.89
C VAL A 28 -7.61 -13.34 4.11
N LEU A 29 -7.90 -12.06 3.87
CA LEU A 29 -8.20 -11.07 4.89
C LEU A 29 -9.65 -10.59 4.71
N PRO A 30 -10.27 -10.03 5.77
CA PRO A 30 -11.59 -9.41 5.70
C PRO A 30 -11.69 -8.33 4.61
N PRO A 31 -12.88 -7.82 4.26
CA PRO A 31 -13.02 -6.71 3.32
C PRO A 31 -12.12 -5.53 3.69
N VAL A 32 -11.45 -4.94 2.69
CA VAL A 32 -10.42 -3.91 2.91
C VAL A 32 -10.99 -2.66 3.58
N ALA A 33 -10.27 -2.15 4.58
CA ALA A 33 -10.54 -0.88 5.22
C ALA A 33 -9.30 0.04 5.18
N GLN A 34 -9.48 1.30 5.56
CA GLN A 34 -8.39 2.25 5.67
C GLN A 34 -7.28 1.73 6.61
N GLY A 35 -6.04 1.79 6.13
CA GLY A 35 -4.83 1.38 6.82
C GLY A 35 -4.43 -0.08 6.61
N ASP A 36 -5.31 -0.93 6.05
CA ASP A 36 -5.01 -2.36 5.91
C ASP A 36 -3.92 -2.63 4.89
N ILE A 37 -4.00 -1.99 3.72
CA ILE A 37 -2.94 -2.07 2.71
C ILE A 37 -1.67 -1.43 3.26
N ALA A 38 -1.78 -0.29 3.95
CA ALA A 38 -0.62 0.36 4.55
C ALA A 38 0.11 -0.55 5.55
N ARG A 39 -0.61 -1.33 6.37
CA ARG A 39 0.01 -2.28 7.31
C ARG A 39 0.79 -3.37 6.59
N LEU A 40 0.25 -3.91 5.49
CA LEU A 40 0.95 -4.93 4.68
C LEU A 40 2.22 -4.37 4.03
N VAL A 41 2.16 -3.13 3.52
CA VAL A 41 3.32 -2.47 2.89
C VAL A 41 4.36 -2.03 3.93
N ALA A 42 3.93 -1.73 5.16
CA ALA A 42 4.84 -1.42 6.27
C ALA A 42 5.63 -2.64 6.77
N LEU A 43 5.24 -3.87 6.38
CA LEU A 43 6.01 -5.07 6.69
C LEU A 43 7.41 -5.00 6.07
N PRO A 44 8.38 -5.75 6.64
CA PRO A 44 9.70 -5.89 6.06
C PRO A 44 9.64 -6.43 4.63
N GLU A 45 10.57 -6.03 3.75
CA GLU A 45 10.55 -6.44 2.33
C GLU A 45 10.47 -7.96 2.12
N THR A 46 11.11 -8.74 2.99
CA THR A 46 11.08 -10.21 2.97
C THR A 46 9.73 -10.83 3.36
N GLU A 47 8.84 -10.03 3.94
CA GLU A 47 7.55 -10.43 4.50
C GLU A 47 6.36 -9.81 3.77
N ARG A 48 6.61 -8.77 2.95
CA ARG A 48 5.58 -8.12 2.12
C ARG A 48 4.98 -9.13 1.14
N PRO A 49 3.66 -9.08 0.89
CA PRO A 49 3.07 -9.84 -0.19
C PRO A 49 3.60 -9.35 -1.53
N ARG A 50 3.76 -10.26 -2.49
CA ARG A 50 4.09 -9.88 -3.88
C ARG A 50 2.90 -9.22 -4.55
N VAL A 51 1.69 -9.71 -4.26
CA VAL A 51 0.44 -9.24 -4.86
C VAL A 51 -0.64 -9.08 -3.79
N ILE A 52 -1.40 -7.99 -3.88
CA ILE A 52 -2.62 -7.74 -3.13
C ILE A 52 -3.80 -7.78 -4.08
N GLY A 53 -4.73 -8.71 -3.85
CA GLY A 53 -6.04 -8.76 -4.50
C GLY A 53 -7.08 -8.04 -3.66
N VAL A 54 -7.85 -7.13 -4.26
CA VAL A 54 -8.95 -6.43 -3.59
C VAL A 54 -10.26 -6.81 -4.27
N ILE A 55 -11.12 -7.54 -3.58
CA ILE A 55 -12.48 -7.85 -4.03
C ILE A 55 -13.44 -6.90 -3.33
N ASP A 56 -13.51 -7.00 -2.00
CA ASP A 56 -14.46 -6.27 -1.18
C ASP A 56 -13.78 -5.23 -0.30
N GLY A 57 -14.52 -4.16 0.01
CA GLY A 57 -14.14 -3.15 0.99
C GLY A 57 -15.32 -2.75 1.86
N VAL A 58 -15.02 -2.20 3.04
CA VAL A 58 -16.04 -1.81 4.02
C VAL A 58 -16.63 -0.44 3.69
N TYR A 59 -17.96 -0.32 3.77
CA TYR A 59 -18.70 0.95 3.65
C TYR A 59 -19.19 1.46 5.01
N GLU A 60 -19.25 2.79 5.16
CA GLU A 60 -19.85 3.59 6.26
C GLU A 60 -19.32 3.39 7.70
N ARG A 61 -19.05 2.17 8.14
CA ARG A 61 -18.64 1.87 9.54
C ARG A 61 -17.15 2.14 9.79
N VAL A 62 -16.34 2.02 8.75
CA VAL A 62 -14.91 2.27 8.76
C VAL A 62 -14.61 3.05 7.47
N PRO A 63 -13.70 4.03 7.50
CA PRO A 63 -13.29 4.69 6.27
C PRO A 63 -12.81 3.67 5.23
N ALA A 64 -13.26 3.87 3.98
CA ALA A 64 -12.85 3.06 2.86
C ALA A 64 -11.34 3.17 2.61
N VAL A 65 -10.75 2.16 1.97
CA VAL A 65 -9.34 2.17 1.60
C VAL A 65 -8.99 3.41 0.78
N TRP A 66 -7.90 4.08 1.17
CA TRP A 66 -7.44 5.28 0.49
C TRP A 66 -6.68 4.93 -0.78
N HIS A 67 -6.88 5.73 -1.83
CA HIS A 67 -6.07 5.67 -3.05
C HIS A 67 -4.57 5.71 -2.75
N LYS A 68 -4.17 6.53 -1.76
CA LYS A 68 -2.76 6.66 -1.35
C LYS A 68 -2.16 5.39 -0.78
N GLU A 69 -2.94 4.52 -0.16
CA GLU A 69 -2.42 3.23 0.31
C GLU A 69 -2.08 2.31 -0.85
N ILE A 70 -2.94 2.28 -1.88
CA ILE A 70 -2.72 1.50 -3.10
C ILE A 70 -1.54 2.08 -3.89
N LEU A 71 -1.48 3.40 -4.04
CA LEU A 71 -0.34 4.07 -4.67
C LEU A 71 0.96 3.79 -3.91
N TRP A 72 0.92 3.74 -2.57
CA TRP A 72 2.09 3.39 -1.77
C TRP A 72 2.52 1.94 -2.01
N ALA A 73 1.58 0.99 -2.01
CA ALA A 73 1.87 -0.40 -2.34
C ALA A 73 2.57 -0.53 -3.71
N LEU A 74 2.01 0.11 -4.74
CA LEU A 74 2.58 0.11 -6.09
C LEU A 74 3.98 0.72 -6.14
N SER A 75 4.22 1.83 -5.42
CA SER A 75 5.53 2.49 -5.34
C SER A 75 6.59 1.66 -4.59
N GLU A 76 6.17 0.75 -3.73
CA GLU A 76 7.03 -0.14 -2.93
C GLU A 76 7.21 -1.52 -3.58
N GLY A 77 6.80 -1.67 -4.85
CA GLY A 77 6.97 -2.91 -5.61
C GLY A 77 5.91 -3.98 -5.34
N VAL A 78 4.86 -3.67 -4.57
CA VAL A 78 3.75 -4.59 -4.29
C VAL A 78 2.67 -4.39 -5.35
N ALA A 79 2.41 -5.42 -6.16
CA ALA A 79 1.37 -5.34 -7.18
C ALA A 79 -0.01 -5.33 -6.54
N VAL A 80 -0.93 -4.53 -7.08
CA VAL A 80 -2.32 -4.49 -6.60
C VAL A 80 -3.27 -4.75 -7.76
N ALA A 81 -4.19 -5.70 -7.58
CA ALA A 81 -5.22 -6.02 -8.55
C ALA A 81 -6.61 -5.98 -7.90
N GLY A 82 -7.64 -5.54 -8.63
CA GLY A 82 -8.99 -5.38 -8.08
C GLY A 82 -10.12 -5.78 -9.03
N ALA A 83 -11.24 -6.24 -8.44
CA ALA A 83 -12.45 -6.63 -9.17
C ALA A 83 -13.73 -6.53 -8.31
N ALA A 84 -14.89 -6.80 -8.94
CA ALA A 84 -16.21 -7.03 -8.37
C ALA A 84 -16.90 -5.91 -7.58
N SER A 85 -16.27 -5.37 -6.54
CA SER A 85 -16.87 -4.41 -5.61
C SER A 85 -16.02 -3.15 -5.55
N MET A 86 -15.70 -2.66 -4.34
CA MET A 86 -14.76 -1.56 -4.13
C MET A 86 -13.41 -1.78 -4.84
N GLY A 87 -12.96 -3.04 -4.97
CA GLY A 87 -11.76 -3.37 -5.71
C GLY A 87 -11.80 -2.97 -7.19
N ALA A 88 -12.93 -3.19 -7.86
CA ALA A 88 -13.11 -2.78 -9.25
C ALA A 88 -13.12 -1.26 -9.42
N LEU A 89 -13.78 -0.54 -8.51
CA LEU A 89 -13.82 0.93 -8.54
C LEU A 89 -12.41 1.52 -8.39
N ARG A 90 -11.65 1.05 -7.37
CA ARG A 90 -10.28 1.48 -7.14
C ARG A 90 -9.35 1.11 -8.31
N ALA A 91 -9.54 -0.06 -8.90
CA ALA A 91 -8.79 -0.46 -10.08
C ALA A 91 -9.07 0.44 -11.29
N ALA A 92 -10.32 0.85 -11.51
CA ALA A 92 -10.68 1.77 -12.59
C ALA A 92 -10.03 3.15 -12.39
N GLU A 93 -10.07 3.68 -11.18
CA GLU A 93 -9.48 4.99 -10.82
C GLU A 93 -7.94 4.97 -10.87
N LEU A 94 -7.32 3.85 -10.49
CA LEU A 94 -5.86 3.73 -10.34
C LEU A 94 -5.17 2.95 -11.48
N ALA A 95 -5.91 2.57 -12.52
CA ALA A 95 -5.33 1.97 -13.73
C ALA A 95 -4.20 2.81 -14.34
N PRO A 96 -4.30 4.16 -14.43
CA PRO A 96 -3.20 4.98 -14.95
C PRO A 96 -1.92 4.91 -14.11
N PHE A 97 -2.01 4.49 -12.85
CA PHE A 97 -0.89 4.36 -11.92
C PHE A 97 -0.38 2.92 -11.81
N GLY A 98 -0.97 1.96 -12.53
CA GLY A 98 -0.52 0.58 -12.59
C GLY A 98 -1.28 -0.41 -11.69
N MET A 99 -2.40 0.00 -11.07
CA MET A 99 -3.31 -0.98 -10.47
C MET A 99 -4.01 -1.78 -11.57
N ILE A 100 -4.07 -3.10 -11.43
CA ILE A 100 -4.65 -4.00 -12.44
C ILE A 100 -6.12 -4.23 -12.14
N GLY A 101 -7.00 -4.03 -13.12
CA GLY A 101 -8.42 -4.33 -12.99
C GLY A 101 -8.86 -5.52 -13.84
N THR A 102 -9.88 -6.26 -13.37
CA THR A 102 -10.55 -7.29 -14.15
C THR A 102 -12.04 -7.39 -13.82
N GLY A 103 -12.80 -8.00 -14.72
CA GLY A 103 -14.24 -8.21 -14.57
C GLY A 103 -15.11 -7.12 -15.18
N ARG A 104 -16.41 -7.40 -15.22
CA ARG A 104 -17.44 -6.55 -15.82
C ARG A 104 -17.64 -5.25 -15.04
N VAL A 105 -17.57 -5.29 -13.71
CA VAL A 105 -17.70 -4.09 -12.87
C VAL A 105 -16.54 -3.14 -13.11
N TYR A 106 -15.30 -3.65 -13.21
CA TYR A 106 -14.13 -2.84 -13.56
C TYR A 106 -14.29 -2.20 -14.94
N ALA A 107 -14.68 -2.99 -15.95
CA ALA A 107 -14.88 -2.48 -17.30
C ALA A 107 -15.95 -1.38 -17.35
N ALA A 108 -17.09 -1.59 -16.68
CA ALA A 108 -18.19 -0.63 -16.63
C ALA A 108 -17.85 0.64 -15.84
N ALA A 109 -17.06 0.54 -14.77
CA ALA A 109 -16.54 1.69 -14.04
C ALA A 109 -15.55 2.49 -14.89
N GLY A 110 -14.62 1.80 -15.57
CA GLY A 110 -13.61 2.43 -16.44
C GLY A 110 -14.20 3.10 -17.68
N SER A 111 -15.32 2.61 -18.21
CA SER A 111 -16.03 3.23 -19.33
C SER A 111 -17.01 4.34 -18.91
N GLY A 112 -17.23 4.53 -17.60
CA GLY A 112 -18.23 5.47 -17.07
C GLY A 112 -19.68 5.00 -17.22
N GLU A 113 -19.92 3.71 -17.48
CA GLU A 113 -21.28 3.12 -17.43
C GLU A 113 -21.77 3.01 -15.98
N LEU A 114 -20.87 2.66 -15.06
CA LEU A 114 -21.09 2.74 -13.62
C LEU A 114 -20.51 4.04 -13.08
N VAL A 115 -21.38 4.93 -12.61
CA VAL A 115 -21.00 6.24 -12.06
C VAL A 115 -21.25 6.33 -10.56
N ASP A 116 -22.25 5.60 -10.05
CA ASP A 116 -22.62 5.64 -8.64
C ASP A 116 -21.93 4.50 -7.86
N ASP A 117 -21.21 4.85 -6.79
CA ASP A 117 -20.54 3.89 -5.90
C ASP A 117 -21.50 2.86 -5.26
N ASP A 118 -22.78 3.25 -5.13
CA ASP A 118 -23.81 2.39 -4.55
C ASP A 118 -24.19 1.20 -5.45
N GLU A 119 -23.76 1.17 -6.72
CA GLU A 119 -24.11 0.11 -7.66
C GLU A 119 -23.49 -1.23 -7.25
N VAL A 120 -22.34 -1.20 -6.57
CA VAL A 120 -21.60 -2.38 -6.09
C VAL A 120 -21.79 -2.65 -4.60
N ALA A 121 -22.31 -1.66 -3.86
CA ALA A 121 -22.47 -1.69 -2.42
C ALA A 121 -23.50 -2.74 -1.96
N VAL A 122 -23.17 -3.44 -0.87
CA VAL A 122 -24.04 -4.40 -0.20
C VAL A 122 -23.96 -4.20 1.30
N ALA A 123 -25.08 -4.32 1.99
CA ALA A 123 -25.08 -4.49 3.43
C ALA A 123 -24.71 -5.94 3.75
N HIS A 124 -23.86 -6.13 4.75
CA HIS A 124 -23.44 -7.44 5.20
C HIS A 124 -23.35 -7.50 6.72
N LEU A 125 -23.36 -8.72 7.26
CA LEU A 125 -23.14 -8.97 8.69
C LEU A 125 -21.64 -8.82 9.04
N GLY A 126 -21.33 -8.93 10.33
CA GLY A 126 -19.95 -8.82 10.81
C GLY A 126 -19.10 -10.05 10.49
N PRO A 127 -17.84 -10.06 10.95
CA PRO A 127 -16.92 -11.19 10.79
C PRO A 127 -17.46 -12.50 11.41
N ASP A 128 -18.21 -12.42 12.51
CA ASP A 128 -18.80 -13.59 13.19
C ASP A 128 -19.80 -14.36 12.31
N ASP A 129 -20.32 -13.71 11.25
CA ASP A 129 -21.26 -14.26 10.27
C ASP A 129 -20.62 -14.37 8.88
N ASP A 130 -19.29 -14.45 8.79
CA ASP A 130 -18.54 -14.56 7.53
C ASP A 130 -18.91 -13.47 6.51
N HIS A 131 -19.16 -12.25 7.00
CA HIS A 131 -19.56 -11.11 6.18
C HIS A 131 -20.76 -11.40 5.26
N ARG A 132 -21.69 -12.28 5.68
CA ARG A 132 -22.82 -12.69 4.86
C ARG A 132 -23.64 -11.48 4.37
N PRO A 133 -23.90 -11.34 3.06
CA PRO A 133 -24.70 -10.23 2.54
C PRO A 133 -26.17 -10.35 2.97
N VAL A 134 -26.75 -9.21 3.37
CA VAL A 134 -28.17 -9.05 3.76
C VAL A 134 -28.94 -8.14 2.79
N SER A 135 -28.27 -7.61 1.78
CA SER A 135 -28.86 -6.94 0.62
C SER A 135 -28.16 -7.39 -0.67
N THR A 136 -28.68 -6.95 -1.82
CA THR A 136 -28.18 -7.33 -3.15
C THR A 136 -27.63 -6.09 -3.87
N ALA A 137 -26.47 -6.24 -4.50
CA ALA A 137 -25.85 -5.19 -5.28
C ALA A 137 -26.72 -4.81 -6.50
N MET A 138 -26.71 -3.55 -6.90
CA MET A 138 -27.51 -3.10 -8.03
C MET A 138 -27.06 -3.74 -9.35
N VAL A 139 -25.76 -3.94 -9.53
CA VAL A 139 -25.20 -4.66 -10.69
C VAL A 139 -25.74 -6.09 -10.82
N ASP A 140 -25.89 -6.80 -9.70
CA ASP A 140 -26.43 -8.16 -9.67
C ASP A 140 -27.94 -8.18 -9.90
N ILE A 141 -28.67 -7.18 -9.37
CA ILE A 141 -30.10 -7.00 -9.64
C ILE A 141 -30.32 -6.77 -11.14
N ARG A 142 -29.58 -5.85 -11.76
CA ARG A 142 -29.69 -5.56 -13.20
C ARG A 142 -29.40 -6.80 -14.04
N ALA A 143 -28.29 -7.48 -13.76
CA ALA A 143 -27.91 -8.70 -14.48
C ALA A 143 -28.94 -9.82 -14.32
N THR A 144 -29.53 -9.97 -13.14
CA THR A 144 -30.60 -10.94 -12.90
C THR A 144 -31.88 -10.60 -13.67
N LEU A 145 -32.26 -9.33 -13.74
CA LEU A 145 -33.43 -8.89 -14.52
C LEU A 145 -33.21 -9.05 -16.03
N ASP A 146 -32.00 -8.79 -16.52
CA ASP A 146 -31.65 -9.03 -17.92
C ASP A 146 -31.71 -10.51 -18.28
N ALA A 147 -31.24 -11.39 -17.39
CA ALA A 147 -31.35 -12.83 -17.57
C ALA A 147 -32.81 -13.32 -17.53
N ALA A 148 -33.63 -12.78 -16.62
CA ALA A 148 -35.07 -13.07 -16.56
C ALA A 148 -35.79 -12.66 -17.85
N ARG A 149 -35.43 -11.50 -18.40
CA ARG A 149 -35.95 -11.01 -19.68
C ARG A 149 -35.52 -11.90 -20.85
N ALA A 150 -34.25 -12.30 -20.89
CA ALA A 150 -33.74 -13.21 -21.92
C ALA A 150 -34.44 -14.58 -21.87
N ALA A 151 -34.81 -15.04 -20.68
CA ALA A 151 -35.58 -16.26 -20.45
C ALA A 151 -37.10 -16.11 -20.68
N GLY A 152 -37.58 -14.91 -21.03
CA GLY A 152 -39.02 -14.65 -21.25
C GLY A 152 -39.87 -14.64 -19.98
N VAL A 153 -39.26 -14.57 -18.80
CA VAL A 153 -39.95 -14.58 -17.49
C VAL A 153 -40.63 -13.24 -17.22
N ILE A 154 -39.99 -12.15 -17.65
CA ILE A 154 -40.50 -10.78 -17.57
C ILE A 154 -40.28 -10.07 -18.90
N ASP A 155 -41.08 -9.05 -19.18
CA ASP A 155 -40.86 -8.16 -20.31
C ASP A 155 -39.95 -6.96 -19.94
N ALA A 156 -39.56 -6.19 -20.94
CA ALA A 156 -38.68 -5.04 -20.73
C ALA A 156 -39.29 -3.93 -19.84
N PRO A 157 -40.59 -3.56 -19.97
CA PRO A 157 -41.26 -2.66 -19.02
C PRO A 157 -41.24 -3.12 -17.56
N ALA A 158 -41.50 -4.41 -17.29
CA ALA A 158 -41.45 -4.96 -15.94
C ALA A 158 -40.03 -4.90 -15.37
N GLY A 159 -39.02 -5.33 -16.15
CA GLY A 159 -37.62 -5.24 -15.74
C GLY A 159 -37.18 -3.81 -15.39
N ARG A 160 -37.55 -2.81 -16.20
CA ARG A 160 -37.26 -1.39 -15.92
C ARG A 160 -37.96 -0.90 -14.65
N THR A 161 -39.21 -1.31 -14.42
CA THR A 161 -39.96 -0.93 -13.23
C THR A 161 -39.29 -1.45 -11.96
N ILE A 162 -38.87 -2.72 -11.96
CA ILE A 162 -38.21 -3.36 -10.82
C ILE A 162 -36.82 -2.75 -10.59
N ALA A 163 -36.03 -2.55 -11.64
CA ALA A 163 -34.72 -1.89 -11.54
C ALA A 163 -34.85 -0.45 -11.01
N GLY A 164 -35.84 0.30 -11.50
CA GLY A 164 -36.12 1.65 -11.01
C GLY A 164 -36.53 1.66 -9.53
N ALA A 165 -37.31 0.67 -9.08
CA ALA A 165 -37.62 0.50 -7.66
C ALA A 165 -36.40 0.18 -6.82
N ALA A 166 -35.53 -0.72 -7.30
CA ALA A 166 -34.28 -1.06 -6.61
C ALA A 166 -33.34 0.15 -6.46
N LYS A 167 -33.21 0.98 -7.51
CA LYS A 167 -32.34 2.16 -7.47
C LYS A 167 -32.83 3.26 -6.52
N ARG A 168 -34.14 3.36 -6.29
CA ARG A 168 -34.71 4.30 -5.30
C ARG A 168 -34.49 3.87 -3.85
N LEU A 169 -34.21 2.59 -3.61
CA LEU A 169 -33.88 2.08 -2.28
C LEU A 169 -32.43 2.36 -1.96
N HIS A 170 -32.16 2.69 -0.69
CA HIS A 170 -30.81 2.67 -0.16
C HIS A 170 -30.22 1.25 -0.31
N TYR A 171 -28.91 1.12 -0.57
CA TYR A 171 -28.31 -0.18 -0.88
C TYR A 171 -28.49 -1.20 0.26
N THR A 172 -28.65 -0.74 1.50
CA THR A 172 -28.93 -1.58 2.68
C THR A 172 -30.30 -2.26 2.65
N GLU A 173 -31.24 -1.72 1.88
CA GLU A 173 -32.64 -2.16 1.79
C GLU A 173 -32.94 -2.97 0.52
N ARG A 174 -31.98 -3.05 -0.42
CA ARG A 174 -32.15 -3.77 -1.70
C ARG A 174 -32.25 -5.27 -1.48
N ARG A 175 -33.48 -5.77 -1.35
CA ARG A 175 -33.76 -7.19 -1.10
C ARG A 175 -34.85 -7.67 -2.05
N TRP A 176 -34.67 -8.87 -2.62
CA TRP A 176 -35.65 -9.47 -3.54
C TRP A 176 -37.10 -9.46 -3.02
N PRO A 177 -37.41 -9.79 -1.75
CA PRO A 177 -38.78 -9.70 -1.24
C PRO A 177 -39.41 -8.30 -1.35
N ALA A 178 -38.62 -7.23 -1.25
CA ALA A 178 -39.12 -5.86 -1.46
C ALA A 178 -39.32 -5.58 -2.95
N LEU A 179 -38.40 -6.02 -3.80
CA LEU A 179 -38.45 -5.81 -5.25
C LEU A 179 -39.58 -6.58 -5.93
N LEU A 180 -39.89 -7.80 -5.44
CA LEU A 180 -40.94 -8.66 -5.97
C LEU A 180 -42.35 -8.09 -5.79
N ARG A 181 -42.55 -7.08 -4.95
CA ARG A 181 -43.82 -6.33 -4.87
C ARG A 181 -44.15 -5.60 -6.19
N HIS A 182 -43.15 -5.42 -7.04
CA HIS A 182 -43.28 -4.81 -8.37
C HIS A 182 -43.37 -5.85 -9.51
N ASP A 183 -43.49 -7.16 -9.19
CA ASP A 183 -43.80 -8.23 -10.13
C ASP A 183 -45.25 -8.72 -9.90
N PRO A 184 -46.26 -8.13 -10.57
CA PRO A 184 -47.66 -8.50 -10.35
C PRO A 184 -48.00 -9.91 -10.84
N THR A 185 -47.16 -10.49 -11.72
CA THR A 185 -47.38 -11.83 -12.28
C THR A 185 -46.89 -12.94 -11.37
N GLY A 186 -45.95 -12.63 -10.48
CA GLY A 186 -45.24 -13.62 -9.65
C GLY A 186 -44.28 -14.53 -10.42
N ALA A 187 -44.15 -14.36 -11.74
CA ALA A 187 -43.29 -15.19 -12.58
C ALA A 187 -41.81 -15.08 -12.17
N LEU A 188 -41.36 -13.88 -11.80
CA LEU A 188 -40.00 -13.66 -11.35
C LEU A 188 -39.74 -14.33 -10.00
N ALA A 189 -40.73 -14.29 -9.09
CA ALA A 189 -40.62 -14.94 -7.79
C ALA A 189 -40.37 -16.45 -7.91
N GLY A 190 -41.06 -17.12 -8.84
CA GLY A 190 -40.87 -18.56 -9.11
C GLY A 190 -39.54 -18.89 -9.80
N TRP A 191 -39.01 -17.98 -10.61
CA TRP A 191 -37.78 -18.20 -11.38
C TRP A 191 -36.48 -17.89 -10.61
N LEU A 192 -36.51 -16.90 -9.71
CA LEU A 192 -35.35 -16.42 -8.96
C LEU A 192 -34.52 -17.50 -8.24
N PRO A 193 -35.07 -18.58 -7.66
CA PRO A 193 -34.26 -19.57 -6.95
C PRO A 193 -33.14 -20.19 -7.80
N THR A 194 -33.30 -20.24 -9.12
CA THR A 194 -32.31 -20.81 -10.06
C THR A 194 -31.78 -19.80 -11.08
N GLY A 195 -32.48 -18.68 -11.30
CA GLY A 195 -32.14 -17.69 -12.32
C GLY A 195 -31.25 -16.53 -11.88
N ARG A 196 -30.85 -16.44 -10.61
CA ARG A 196 -30.02 -15.33 -10.11
C ARG A 196 -28.65 -15.29 -10.80
N VAL A 197 -28.23 -14.10 -11.17
CA VAL A 197 -26.91 -13.82 -11.73
C VAL A 197 -26.14 -12.94 -10.76
N SER A 198 -24.94 -13.39 -10.34
CA SER A 198 -24.00 -12.55 -9.61
C SER A 198 -22.83 -12.18 -10.50
N VAL A 199 -22.81 -10.92 -10.93
CA VAL A 199 -21.68 -10.32 -11.64
C VAL A 199 -20.49 -10.23 -10.68
N LYS A 200 -20.75 -9.86 -9.42
CA LYS A 200 -19.70 -9.72 -8.42
C LYS A 200 -18.97 -11.05 -8.17
N ALA A 201 -19.67 -12.17 -8.04
CA ALA A 201 -19.04 -13.47 -7.87
C ALA A 201 -18.20 -13.89 -9.09
N ALA A 202 -18.71 -13.66 -10.31
CA ALA A 202 -17.97 -13.95 -11.54
C ALA A 202 -16.69 -13.10 -11.67
N ASP A 203 -16.76 -11.82 -11.31
CA ASP A 203 -15.63 -10.90 -11.30
C ASP A 203 -14.59 -11.28 -10.24
N ALA A 204 -15.04 -11.68 -9.05
CA ALA A 204 -14.16 -12.17 -7.99
C ALA A 204 -13.38 -13.41 -8.45
N VAL A 205 -14.06 -14.37 -9.07
CA VAL A 205 -13.43 -15.54 -9.69
C VAL A 205 -12.38 -15.14 -10.73
N ALA A 206 -12.72 -14.19 -11.62
CA ALA A 206 -11.79 -13.71 -12.63
C ALA A 206 -10.54 -13.06 -12.03
N LEU A 207 -10.67 -12.37 -10.89
CA LEU A 207 -9.53 -11.84 -10.15
C LEU A 207 -8.66 -12.96 -9.57
N LEU A 208 -9.27 -13.93 -8.89
CA LEU A 208 -8.53 -15.05 -8.30
C LEU A 208 -7.70 -15.81 -9.34
N ASP A 209 -8.25 -16.01 -10.55
CA ASP A 209 -7.55 -16.67 -11.66
C ASP A 209 -6.41 -15.79 -12.26
N LEU A 210 -6.47 -14.47 -12.05
CA LEU A 210 -5.48 -13.50 -12.51
C LEU A 210 -4.29 -13.33 -11.54
N LEU A 211 -4.54 -13.32 -10.23
CA LEU A 211 -3.53 -13.02 -9.19
C LEU A 211 -2.19 -13.75 -9.34
N PRO A 212 -2.14 -15.06 -9.67
CA PRO A 212 -0.86 -15.77 -9.80
C PRO A 212 0.02 -15.22 -10.93
N ARG A 213 -0.58 -14.58 -11.93
CA ARG A 213 0.06 -14.10 -13.16
C ARG A 213 0.34 -12.61 -13.15
N VAL A 214 -0.01 -11.90 -12.08
CA VAL A 214 0.21 -10.47 -11.96
C VAL A 214 1.72 -10.20 -11.90
N PRO A 215 2.28 -9.38 -12.82
CA PRO A 215 3.69 -9.01 -12.78
C PRO A 215 3.96 -7.99 -11.64
N PRO A 216 5.23 -7.83 -11.21
CA PRO A 216 5.60 -6.73 -10.35
C PRO A 216 5.25 -5.38 -11.02
N PRO A 217 4.83 -4.36 -10.25
CA PRO A 217 4.42 -3.09 -10.81
C PRO A 217 5.63 -2.35 -11.38
N SER A 218 5.49 -1.78 -12.58
CA SER A 218 6.39 -0.72 -13.04
C SER A 218 5.87 0.60 -12.48
N ALA A 219 6.37 1.04 -11.33
CA ALA A 219 5.98 2.33 -10.76
C ALA A 219 6.44 3.47 -11.69
N ALA A 220 5.55 3.92 -12.59
CA ALA A 220 5.80 5.02 -13.52
C ALA A 220 5.40 6.39 -12.94
N PHE A 221 5.10 6.44 -11.64
CA PHE A 221 4.66 7.65 -10.96
C PHE A 221 5.47 7.89 -9.68
N HIS A 222 5.58 9.16 -9.31
CA HIS A 222 6.14 9.58 -8.03
C HIS A 222 5.01 9.78 -7.01
N LEU A 223 5.09 9.10 -5.86
CA LEU A 223 4.10 9.27 -4.80
C LEU A 223 4.41 10.50 -3.95
N GLU A 224 3.60 11.54 -4.10
CA GLU A 224 3.75 12.76 -3.31
C GLU A 224 3.43 12.56 -1.82
N PRO A 225 4.37 12.92 -0.91
CA PRO A 225 4.19 12.75 0.53
C PRO A 225 3.35 13.89 1.10
N THR A 226 2.02 13.80 0.96
CA THR A 226 1.11 14.78 1.60
C THR A 226 1.13 14.65 3.12
N GLU A 227 0.94 15.76 3.83
CA GLU A 227 0.96 15.79 5.30
C GLU A 227 -0.01 14.78 5.94
N GLN A 228 -1.24 14.72 5.45
CA GLN A 228 -2.25 13.75 5.92
C GLN A 228 -1.80 12.30 5.77
N TRP A 229 -1.06 11.98 4.70
CA TRP A 229 -0.55 10.64 4.47
C TRP A 229 0.64 10.33 5.37
N LEU A 230 1.58 11.28 5.51
CA LEU A 230 2.71 11.15 6.41
C LEU A 230 2.29 10.95 7.87
N ALA A 231 1.19 11.59 8.29
CA ALA A 231 0.63 11.43 9.64
C ALA A 231 -0.06 10.08 9.86
N ALA A 232 -0.66 9.50 8.82
CA ALA A 232 -1.44 8.26 8.92
C ALA A 232 -0.64 6.99 8.60
N ARG A 233 0.48 7.09 7.88
CA ARG A 233 1.27 5.94 7.46
C ARG A 233 1.92 5.27 8.68
N PRO A 234 1.89 3.93 8.78
CA PRO A 234 2.67 3.23 9.79
C PRO A 234 4.15 3.60 9.65
N VAL A 235 4.78 3.98 10.76
CA VAL A 235 6.23 4.25 10.79
C VAL A 235 6.92 2.92 11.09
N PRO A 236 7.78 2.40 10.20
CA PRO A 236 8.56 1.20 10.49
C PRO A 236 9.47 1.46 11.69
N GLY A 237 9.45 0.56 12.67
CA GLY A 237 10.48 0.49 13.71
C GLY A 237 10.49 1.64 14.71
N THR A 238 9.53 1.65 15.63
CA THR A 238 9.95 1.81 17.04
C THR A 238 10.43 0.43 17.45
N GLY A 239 11.70 0.26 17.85
CA GLY A 239 12.13 -1.00 18.44
C GLY A 239 11.22 -1.43 19.60
N ASP A 240 11.44 -2.62 20.17
CA ASP A 240 10.61 -3.24 21.22
C ASP A 240 10.46 -2.43 22.53
N LEU A 241 10.94 -1.20 22.58
CA LEU A 241 10.80 -0.30 23.70
C LEU A 241 9.35 0.14 23.88
N ASP A 242 8.83 -0.06 25.08
CA ASP A 242 7.54 0.50 25.46
C ASP A 242 7.56 2.04 25.38
N PRO A 243 6.41 2.68 25.11
CA PRO A 243 6.33 4.14 24.97
C PRO A 243 6.85 4.93 26.19
N GLY A 244 6.72 4.36 27.40
CA GLY A 244 7.20 4.98 28.63
C GLY A 244 8.72 5.00 28.71
N THR A 245 9.37 3.89 28.33
CA THR A 245 10.84 3.81 28.25
C THR A 245 11.38 4.71 27.16
N LEU A 246 10.76 4.73 25.97
CA LEU A 246 11.14 5.64 24.90
C LEU A 246 11.08 7.11 25.36
N ARG A 247 10.00 7.51 26.05
CA ARG A 247 9.87 8.87 26.59
C ARG A 247 11.00 9.21 27.55
N ARG A 248 11.27 8.32 28.52
CA ARG A 248 12.34 8.54 29.52
C ARG A 248 13.72 8.64 28.87
N LEU A 249 13.99 7.83 27.85
CA LEU A 249 15.23 7.88 27.08
C LEU A 249 15.38 9.25 26.40
N ILE A 250 14.37 9.68 25.64
CA ILE A 250 14.38 10.96 24.93
C ILE A 250 14.54 12.13 25.91
N ASP A 251 13.84 12.11 27.04
CA ASP A 251 13.96 13.16 28.05
C ASP A 251 15.34 13.15 28.73
N GLY A 252 15.97 11.97 28.88
CA GLY A 252 17.37 11.85 29.31
C GLY A 252 18.32 12.52 28.34
N LEU A 253 18.23 12.18 27.06
CA LEU A 253 19.07 12.77 26.01
C LEU A 253 18.93 14.30 25.91
N ARG A 254 17.74 14.84 26.20
CA ARG A 254 17.52 16.30 26.28
C ARG A 254 18.22 16.91 27.47
N ARG A 255 18.15 16.27 28.64
CA ARG A 255 18.86 16.73 29.84
C ARG A 255 20.37 16.70 29.65
N ASP A 256 20.88 15.70 28.94
CA ASP A 256 22.32 15.53 28.67
C ASP A 256 22.82 16.45 27.53
N GLY A 257 21.91 17.20 26.89
CA GLY A 257 22.25 18.18 25.84
C GLY A 257 22.63 17.58 24.48
N VAL A 258 22.50 16.26 24.30
CA VAL A 258 22.87 15.54 23.07
C VAL A 258 21.69 15.35 22.11
N HIS A 259 20.46 15.58 22.57
CA HIS A 259 19.24 15.35 21.80
C HIS A 259 19.23 16.11 20.46
N ASP A 260 19.61 17.39 20.44
CA ASP A 260 19.51 18.22 19.24
C ASP A 260 20.37 17.70 18.09
N ASP A 261 21.55 17.18 18.39
CA ASP A 261 22.45 16.62 17.38
C ASP A 261 21.95 15.25 16.89
N LEU A 262 21.42 14.43 17.79
CA LEU A 262 20.77 13.16 17.42
C LEU A 262 19.51 13.39 16.59
N GLU A 263 18.70 14.40 16.92
CA GLU A 263 17.50 14.76 16.19
C GLU A 263 17.84 15.23 14.77
N ARG A 264 18.85 16.09 14.60
CA ARG A 264 19.33 16.48 13.27
C ARG A 264 19.84 15.28 12.47
N ALA A 265 20.63 14.41 13.08
CA ALA A 265 21.13 13.20 12.41
C ALA A 265 19.98 12.25 12.01
N ALA A 266 18.98 12.08 12.86
CA ALA A 266 17.79 11.29 12.58
C ALA A 266 16.96 11.91 11.45
N ALA A 267 16.77 13.23 11.47
CA ALA A 267 16.05 13.97 10.42
C ALA A 267 16.74 13.84 9.06
N LEU A 268 18.07 13.98 9.00
CA LEU A 268 18.85 13.79 7.79
C LEU A 268 18.70 12.38 7.22
N ARG A 269 18.75 11.35 8.08
CA ARG A 269 18.50 9.96 7.66
C ARG A 269 17.11 9.79 7.06
N LEU A 270 16.08 10.32 7.71
CA LEU A 270 14.70 10.24 7.23
C LEU A 270 14.50 10.97 5.89
N LEU A 271 15.14 12.12 5.71
CA LEU A 271 15.10 12.87 4.45
C LEU A 271 15.85 12.14 3.34
N ALA A 272 17.04 11.60 3.61
CA ALA A 272 17.80 10.84 2.62
C ALA A 272 17.02 9.63 2.10
N VAL A 273 16.31 8.91 2.97
CA VAL A 273 15.42 7.81 2.56
C VAL A 273 14.29 8.30 1.66
N ARG A 274 13.69 9.46 1.95
CA ARG A 274 12.61 10.03 1.12
C ARG A 274 13.09 10.50 -0.25
N TYR A 275 14.27 11.08 -0.32
CA TYR A 275 14.85 11.58 -1.58
C TYR A 275 15.60 10.51 -2.39
N ALA A 276 15.78 9.31 -1.85
CA ALA A 276 16.45 8.22 -2.54
C ALA A 276 15.75 7.79 -3.85
N GLY A 277 14.47 8.11 -4.07
CA GLY A 277 13.83 8.04 -5.39
C GLY A 277 14.01 6.71 -6.14
N GLY A 278 13.89 5.57 -5.44
CA GLY A 278 14.08 4.23 -6.01
C GLY A 278 15.50 3.64 -5.89
N HIS A 279 16.47 4.38 -5.36
CA HIS A 279 17.85 3.93 -5.13
C HIS A 279 18.03 3.16 -3.80
N ARG A 280 16.93 2.70 -3.19
CA ARG A 280 17.03 1.88 -1.98
C ARG A 280 17.62 0.52 -2.37
N PRO A 281 18.71 0.07 -1.74
CA PRO A 281 19.36 -1.18 -2.13
C PRO A 281 18.44 -2.37 -1.84
N HIS A 282 18.38 -3.31 -2.78
CA HIS A 282 17.64 -4.57 -2.66
C HIS A 282 18.53 -5.77 -3.01
N GLY A 283 18.10 -6.98 -2.66
CA GLY A 283 18.80 -8.22 -3.02
C GLY A 283 20.26 -8.24 -2.55
N ALA A 284 21.19 -8.55 -3.47
CA ALA A 284 22.62 -8.65 -3.15
C ALA A 284 23.20 -7.33 -2.61
N ALA A 285 22.78 -6.17 -3.14
CA ALA A 285 23.25 -4.87 -2.67
C ALA A 285 22.83 -4.60 -1.22
N LEU A 286 21.62 -5.03 -0.83
CA LEU A 286 21.15 -4.93 0.55
C LEU A 286 21.95 -5.84 1.50
N ALA A 287 22.26 -7.07 1.07
CA ALA A 287 23.06 -8.00 1.85
C ALA A 287 24.46 -7.43 2.17
N GLU A 288 25.11 -6.81 1.19
CA GLU A 288 26.40 -6.13 1.43
C GLU A 288 26.29 -4.97 2.42
N TRP A 289 25.16 -4.26 2.44
CA TRP A 289 24.92 -3.19 3.40
C TRP A 289 24.65 -3.72 4.81
N ILE A 290 23.95 -4.85 4.94
CA ILE A 290 23.76 -5.54 6.22
C ILE A 290 25.12 -5.96 6.80
N ASP A 291 26.00 -6.55 5.98
CA ASP A 291 27.34 -6.95 6.40
C ASP A 291 28.20 -5.74 6.79
N ARG A 292 28.12 -4.65 6.01
CA ARG A 292 28.79 -3.37 6.35
C ARG A 292 28.32 -2.79 7.68
N VAL A 293 27.03 -2.85 7.98
CA VAL A 293 26.47 -2.40 9.26
C VAL A 293 26.99 -3.28 10.41
N ARG A 294 26.92 -4.61 10.27
CA ARG A 294 27.40 -5.56 11.28
C ARG A 294 28.89 -5.44 11.56
N ALA A 295 29.68 -5.06 10.57
CA ALA A 295 31.12 -4.86 10.73
C ALA A 295 31.48 -3.54 11.43
N ARG A 296 30.58 -2.54 11.46
CA ARG A 296 30.86 -1.19 11.93
C ARG A 296 30.17 -0.81 13.25
N ILE A 297 29.04 -1.45 13.55
CA ILE A 297 28.25 -1.16 14.75
C ILE A 297 28.46 -2.28 15.76
N ASP A 298 28.56 -1.91 17.04
CA ASP A 298 28.69 -2.87 18.13
C ASP A 298 27.49 -3.85 18.10
N PRO A 299 27.72 -5.18 18.19
CA PRO A 299 26.64 -6.16 18.25
C PRO A 299 25.60 -5.89 19.36
N ALA A 300 26.00 -5.26 20.48
CA ALA A 300 25.08 -4.89 21.56
C ALA A 300 24.08 -3.80 21.12
N ASP A 301 24.49 -2.87 20.26
CA ASP A 301 23.62 -1.80 19.74
C ASP A 301 22.69 -2.29 18.61
N LEU A 302 23.03 -3.44 18.02
CA LEU A 302 22.15 -4.15 17.08
C LEU A 302 21.27 -5.19 17.78
N ALA A 303 21.51 -5.47 19.07
CA ALA A 303 20.74 -6.44 19.83
C ALA A 303 19.28 -5.96 19.98
N GLY A 304 18.33 -6.83 19.67
CA GLY A 304 16.91 -6.50 19.63
C GLY A 304 16.40 -6.02 18.27
N LEU A 305 17.28 -5.76 17.29
CA LEU A 305 16.85 -5.64 15.90
C LEU A 305 16.63 -7.04 15.31
N GLY A 306 15.37 -7.39 15.05
CA GLY A 306 15.05 -8.55 14.23
C GLY A 306 15.68 -8.45 12.82
N PRO A 307 15.82 -9.55 12.07
CA PRO A 307 16.46 -9.56 10.76
C PRO A 307 15.92 -8.50 9.79
N ALA A 308 14.60 -8.32 9.82
CA ALA A 308 13.86 -7.30 9.11
C ALA A 308 14.24 -5.86 9.48
N ALA A 309 14.27 -5.55 10.77
CA ALA A 309 14.61 -4.21 11.26
C ALA A 309 16.08 -3.87 10.97
N LEU A 310 16.96 -4.87 11.04
CA LEU A 310 18.36 -4.73 10.64
C LEU A 310 18.49 -4.44 9.14
N ALA A 311 17.74 -5.14 8.29
CA ALA A 311 17.72 -4.89 6.84
C ALA A 311 17.22 -3.47 6.51
N ALA A 312 16.11 -3.04 7.13
CA ALA A 312 15.60 -1.68 6.97
C ALA A 312 16.62 -0.63 7.42
N PHE A 313 17.23 -0.82 8.58
CA PHE A 313 18.28 0.06 9.09
C PHE A 313 19.48 0.13 8.13
N ALA A 314 19.93 -0.99 7.59
CA ALA A 314 21.03 -1.04 6.62
C ALA A 314 20.70 -0.33 5.30
N ALA A 315 19.47 -0.50 4.80
CA ALA A 315 18.98 0.21 3.63
C ALA A 315 18.95 1.73 3.87
N ASP A 316 18.53 2.17 5.05
CA ASP A 316 18.49 3.59 5.41
C ASP A 316 19.89 4.21 5.50
N GLN A 317 20.88 3.46 6.00
CA GLN A 317 22.29 3.89 5.97
C GLN A 317 22.78 4.05 4.53
N ALA A 318 22.42 3.12 3.65
CA ALA A 318 22.80 3.20 2.24
C ALA A 318 22.25 4.45 1.56
N CYS A 319 20.97 4.75 1.79
CA CYS A 319 20.33 5.97 1.26
C CYS A 319 21.02 7.24 1.78
N LEU A 320 21.37 7.27 3.07
CA LEU A 320 22.08 8.42 3.65
C LEU A 320 23.45 8.62 3.02
N VAL A 321 24.25 7.55 2.89
CA VAL A 321 25.58 7.65 2.26
C VAL A 321 25.46 8.08 0.80
N ALA A 322 24.54 7.48 0.03
CA ALA A 322 24.32 7.88 -1.36
C ALA A 322 23.90 9.35 -1.49
N ALA A 323 23.03 9.84 -0.60
CA ALA A 323 22.62 11.25 -0.59
C ALA A 323 23.79 12.19 -0.26
N CYS A 324 24.67 11.80 0.69
CA CYS A 324 25.86 12.57 1.00
C CYS A 324 26.86 12.59 -0.17
N ASP A 325 27.11 11.44 -0.79
CA ASP A 325 28.03 11.32 -1.94
C ASP A 325 27.56 12.18 -3.13
N HIS A 326 26.25 12.26 -3.35
CA HIS A 326 25.68 13.09 -4.42
C HIS A 326 25.83 14.59 -4.16
N ALA A 327 25.85 15.01 -2.89
CA ALA A 327 25.83 16.41 -2.48
C ALA A 327 27.17 16.91 -1.90
N ASP A 328 28.28 16.18 -2.03
CA ASP A 328 29.55 16.45 -1.31
C ASP A 328 30.02 17.92 -1.41
N ALA A 329 30.03 18.49 -2.63
CA ALA A 329 30.42 19.89 -2.83
C ALA A 329 29.49 20.90 -2.16
N GLU A 330 28.18 20.64 -2.17
CA GLU A 330 27.17 21.49 -1.52
C GLU A 330 27.23 21.36 0.00
N ILE A 331 27.53 20.17 0.52
CA ILE A 331 27.71 19.91 1.95
C ILE A 331 28.87 20.74 2.49
N GLN A 332 30.00 20.86 1.79
CA GLN A 332 31.12 21.70 2.24
C GLN A 332 30.71 23.17 2.43
N ALA A 333 29.89 23.70 1.53
CA ALA A 333 29.34 25.04 1.67
C ALA A 333 28.36 25.14 2.85
N ALA A 334 27.46 24.17 2.98
CA ALA A 334 26.47 24.11 4.06
C ALA A 334 27.11 23.94 5.46
N VAL A 335 28.28 23.29 5.56
CA VAL A 335 29.07 23.22 6.80
C VAL A 335 29.45 24.62 7.28
N LEU A 336 29.86 25.50 6.37
CA LEU A 336 30.21 26.88 6.73
C LEU A 336 28.99 27.65 7.26
N ASP A 337 27.83 27.46 6.66
CA ASP A 337 26.57 28.06 7.14
C ASP A 337 26.15 27.48 8.50
N THR A 338 26.34 26.18 8.69
CA THR A 338 26.08 25.52 9.98
C THR A 338 26.99 26.07 11.08
N LEU A 339 28.26 26.33 10.78
CA LEU A 339 29.18 27.01 11.70
C LEU A 339 28.72 28.44 12.05
N ARG A 340 28.06 29.14 11.11
CA ARG A 340 27.49 30.47 11.37
C ARG A 340 26.28 30.39 12.30
N VAL A 341 25.37 29.45 12.04
CA VAL A 341 24.20 29.20 12.90
C VAL A 341 24.62 28.85 14.33
N ARG A 342 25.70 28.09 14.48
CA ARG A 342 26.28 27.73 15.79
C ARG A 342 27.13 28.83 16.43
N GLY A 343 27.37 29.95 15.74
CA GLY A 343 28.25 31.01 16.24
C GLY A 343 29.74 30.64 16.30
N GLU A 344 30.15 29.53 15.68
CA GLU A 344 31.52 29.01 15.71
C GLU A 344 32.39 29.47 14.54
N TYR A 345 31.78 29.98 13.47
CA TYR A 345 32.44 30.26 12.19
C TYR A 345 33.72 31.09 12.34
N ALA A 346 33.64 32.27 12.97
CA ALA A 346 34.77 33.19 13.06
C ALA A 346 35.96 32.56 13.81
N ARG A 347 35.68 31.84 14.90
CA ARG A 347 36.69 31.14 15.71
C ARG A 347 37.39 30.06 14.91
N ARG A 348 36.62 29.16 14.27
CA ARG A 348 37.14 28.02 13.51
C ARG A 348 37.94 28.44 12.28
N VAL A 349 37.50 29.48 11.58
CA VAL A 349 38.25 30.04 10.44
C VAL A 349 39.58 30.66 10.90
N ALA A 350 39.59 31.37 12.03
CA ALA A 350 40.81 31.93 12.59
C ALA A 350 41.80 30.84 13.06
N GLU A 351 41.31 29.74 13.63
CA GLU A 351 42.10 28.54 13.94
C GLU A 351 42.69 27.91 12.68
N ALA A 352 41.87 27.67 11.65
CA ALA A 352 42.30 27.05 10.40
C ALA A 352 43.37 27.87 9.65
N ARG A 353 43.24 29.20 9.61
CA ARG A 353 44.25 30.10 8.99
C ARG A 353 45.60 30.11 9.70
N ARG A 354 45.65 29.70 10.98
CA ARG A 354 46.87 29.62 11.78
C ARG A 354 47.53 28.24 11.73
N SER A 355 46.82 27.23 11.23
CA SER A 355 47.35 25.88 11.06
C SER A 355 48.18 25.82 9.77
N PRO A 356 49.39 25.22 9.81
CA PRO A 356 50.17 25.00 8.59
C PRO A 356 49.41 24.06 7.65
N VAL A 357 49.42 24.36 6.34
CA VAL A 357 48.85 23.48 5.32
C VAL A 357 49.64 22.16 5.36
N PRO A 358 48.99 20.99 5.50
CA PRO A 358 49.70 19.72 5.44
C PRO A 358 50.39 19.60 4.08
N SER A 359 51.72 19.41 4.11
CA SER A 359 52.52 19.21 2.90
C SER A 359 51.99 17.99 2.15
N GLN A 360 51.50 18.19 0.93
CA GLN A 360 51.14 17.10 0.03
C GLN A 360 52.32 16.12 -0.11
N PRO A 361 52.10 14.79 -0.12
CA PRO A 361 53.17 13.84 -0.37
C PRO A 361 53.73 14.11 -1.77
N ARG A 362 55.04 14.36 -1.86
CA ARG A 362 55.73 14.53 -3.15
C ARG A 362 55.59 13.22 -3.93
N GLU A 363 54.88 13.26 -5.05
CA GLU A 363 54.96 12.22 -6.07
C GLU A 363 56.42 12.13 -6.54
N SER A 364 57.07 11.02 -6.18
CA SER A 364 58.36 10.62 -6.72
C SER A 364 58.20 10.31 -8.21
N THR A 365 58.41 11.31 -9.05
CA THR A 365 58.59 11.15 -10.50
C THR A 365 60.00 11.55 -10.88
N GLU A 366 60.96 10.64 -10.65
CA GLU A 366 62.15 10.59 -11.50
C GLU A 366 62.05 9.34 -12.37
N LYS A 367 61.51 9.56 -13.56
CA LYS A 367 61.70 8.71 -14.72
C LYS A 367 63.18 8.81 -15.12
N GLU A 368 63.94 7.75 -14.89
CA GLU A 368 65.14 7.47 -15.67
C GLU A 368 64.76 7.25 -17.14
N THR A 369 65.37 8.00 -18.06
CA THR A 369 65.87 7.54 -19.38
C THR A 369 66.44 8.75 -20.16
N PRO A 370 67.27 8.59 -21.21
CA PRO A 370 68.16 7.47 -21.60
C PRO A 370 69.58 7.93 -22.01
N ARG A 371 70.54 7.01 -22.10
CA ARG A 371 71.51 6.94 -23.21
C ARG A 371 72.07 5.53 -23.38
#